data_AF-A0A8T7B7V2-F1
#
_entry.id   AF-A0A8T7B7V2-F1
#
_cell.length_a   1.000
_cell.length_b   1.000
_cell.length_c   1.000
_cell.angle_alpha   90.00
_cell.angle_beta   90.00
_cell.angle_gamma   90.00
#
_symmetry.space_group_name_H-M   'P 1'
#
loop_
_entity.id
_entity.type
_entity.pdbx_description
1 polymer ?
#
loop_
_entity_poly.entity_id
_entity_poly.type
_entity_poly.pdbx_seq_one_letter_code
_entity_poly.pdbx_strand_id
1 'polypeptide(L)' 'MNWTLFLSAIGLVLILEGMMPFIAPERARQTFAILAQLDNRVLRTMGLLALLAGVVLLSFIRA' A
#
# COMPACT_ATOMS: atom_id res chain seq x y z
N MET A 1 9.15 21.85 6.72
CA MET A 1 8.62 20.59 6.15
C MET A 1 9.79 19.64 5.99
N ASN A 2 9.76 18.45 6.61
CA ASN A 2 10.88 17.50 6.52
C ASN A 2 10.80 16.75 5.17
N TRP A 3 11.31 17.40 4.11
CA TRP A 3 11.33 16.85 2.75
C TRP A 3 12.06 15.51 2.67
N THR A 4 13.06 15.31 3.52
CA THR A 4 13.78 14.03 3.64
C THR A 4 12.85 12.91 4.10
N LEU A 5 12.04 13.14 5.15
CA LEU A 5 11.09 12.13 5.63
C LEU A 5 10.05 11.75 4.56
N PHE A 6 9.56 12.74 3.81
CA PHE A 6 8.61 12.51 2.73
C PHE A 6 9.21 11.66 1.60
N LEU A 7 10.42 12.03 1.14
CA LEU A 7 11.14 11.28 0.11
C LEU A 7 11.51 9.87 0.57
N SER A 8 11.89 9.69 1.84
CA SER A 8 12.16 8.37 2.43
C SER A 8 10.90 7.51 2.46
N ALA A 9 9.75 8.06 2.86
CA ALA A 9 8.48 7.32 2.85
C ALA A 9 8.09 6.88 1.43
N ILE A 10 8.26 7.75 0.43
CA ILE A 10 8.04 7.39 -0.98
C ILE A 10 8.99 6.28 -1.42
N GLY A 11 10.29 6.41 -1.11
CA GLY A 11 11.28 5.39 -1.45
C GLY A 11 10.95 4.02 -0.86
N LEU A 12 10.52 3.98 0.40
CA LEU A 12 10.09 2.73 1.05
C LEU A 12 8.86 2.12 0.38
N VAL A 13 7.85 2.91 0.02
CA VAL A 13 6.66 2.41 -0.70
C VAL A 13 7.07 1.82 -2.05
N LEU A 14 7.96 2.47 -2.80
CA LEU A 14 8.44 1.95 -4.09
C LEU A 14 9.21 0.63 -3.95
N ILE A 15 10.06 0.51 -2.93
CA ILE A 15 10.77 -0.74 -2.65
C ILE A 15 9.77 -1.84 -2.32
N LEU A 16 8.82 -1.60 -1.41
CA LEU A 16 7.85 -2.60 -0.99
C LEU A 16 6.91 -3.02 -2.13
N GLU A 17 6.41 -2.08 -2.92
CA GLU A 17 5.59 -2.34 -4.12
C GLU A 17 6.39 -3.10 -5.18
N GLY A 18 7.68 -2.81 -5.35
CA GLY A 18 8.56 -3.50 -6.29
C GLY A 18 9.04 -4.88 -5.84
N MET A 19 9.05 -5.15 -4.54
CA MET A 19 9.53 -6.43 -3.99
C MET A 19 8.66 -7.61 -4.44
N MET A 20 7.34 -7.52 -4.34
CA MET A 20 6.44 -8.61 -4.72
C MET A 20 6.58 -9.01 -6.20
N PRO A 21 6.50 -8.09 -7.19
CA PRO A 21 6.68 -8.44 -8.60
C PRO A 21 8.11 -8.88 -8.94
N PHE A 22 9.13 -8.42 -8.21
CA PHE A 22 10.52 -8.83 -8.43
C PHE A 22 10.82 -10.24 -7.89
N ILE A 23 10.36 -10.55 -6.68
CA ILE A 23 10.64 -11.84 -6.01
C ILE A 23 9.75 -12.96 -6.55
N ALA A 24 8.47 -12.68 -6.82
CA ALA A 24 7.49 -13.70 -7.21
C ALA A 24 6.50 -13.14 -8.26
N PRO A 25 6.93 -12.95 -9.52
CA PRO A 25 6.12 -12.34 -10.56
C PRO A 25 4.82 -13.09 -10.87
N GLU A 26 4.82 -14.43 -10.82
CA GLU A 26 3.62 -15.24 -11.04
C GLU A 26 2.57 -15.00 -9.95
N ARG A 27 3.01 -14.91 -8.68
CA ARG A 27 2.11 -14.62 -7.55
C ARG A 27 1.57 -13.20 -7.64
N ALA A 28 2.40 -12.23 -8.02
CA ALA A 28 1.95 -10.86 -8.24
C ALA A 28 0.85 -10.80 -9.30
N ARG A 29 1.04 -11.45 -10.46
CA ARG A 29 0.03 -11.54 -11.53
C ARG A 29 -1.28 -12.16 -11.04
N GLN A 30 -1.23 -13.25 -10.27
CA GLN A 30 -2.42 -13.90 -9.71
C GLN A 30 -3.16 -12.97 -8.74
N THR A 31 -2.45 -12.31 -7.84
CA THR A 31 -3.04 -11.33 -6.91
C THR A 31 -3.71 -10.19 -7.66
N PHE A 32 -3.05 -9.61 -8.66
CA PHE A 32 -3.66 -8.55 -9.47
C PHE A 32 -4.89 -9.02 -10.24
N ALA A 33 -4.90 -10.25 -10.77
CA ALA A 33 -6.06 -10.82 -11.43
C ALA A 33 -7.24 -11.03 -10.46
N ILE A 34 -6.97 -11.44 -9.22
CA ILE A 34 -8.00 -11.55 -8.18
C ILE A 34 -8.54 -10.16 -7.84
N LEU A 35 -7.66 -9.18 -7.61
CA LEU A 35 -8.05 -7.80 -7.30
C LEU A 35 -8.87 -7.16 -8.42
N ALA A 36 -8.55 -7.46 -9.68
CA ALA A 36 -9.29 -6.98 -10.85
C ALA A 36 -10.70 -7.57 -10.99
N GLN A 37 -10.96 -8.74 -10.37
CA GLN A 37 -12.28 -9.36 -10.34
C GLN A 37 -13.15 -8.87 -9.17
N LEU A 38 -12.58 -8.14 -8.21
CA LEU A 38 -13.35 -7.59 -7.09
C LEU A 38 -14.21 -6.42 -7.57
N ASP A 39 -15.41 -6.32 -6.99
CA ASP A 39 -16.28 -5.17 -7.20
C ASP A 39 -15.59 -3.87 -6.75
N ASN A 40 -15.79 -2.81 -7.54
CA ASN A 40 -15.28 -1.47 -7.24
C ASN A 40 -15.64 -0.98 -5.83
N ARG A 41 -16.79 -1.40 -5.30
CA ARG A 41 -17.22 -1.05 -3.94
C ARG A 41 -16.32 -1.69 -2.89
N VAL A 42 -15.99 -2.97 -3.06
CA VAL A 42 -15.12 -3.72 -2.15
C VAL A 42 -13.72 -3.12 -2.16
N LEU A 43 -13.17 -2.88 -3.36
CA LEU A 43 -11.83 -2.29 -3.51
C LEU A 43 -11.73 -0.92 -2.82
N ARG A 44 -12.75 -0.06 -2.98
CA ARG A 44 -12.81 1.25 -2.31
C ARG A 44 -12.93 1.14 -0.80
N THR A 45 -13.73 0.20 -0.28
CA THR A 45 -13.85 0.00 1.16
C THR A 45 -12.57 -0.53 1.79
N MET A 46 -11.89 -1.47 1.13
CA MET A 46 -10.59 -1.98 1.59
C MET A 46 -9.54 -0.85 1.60
N GLY A 47 -9.49 -0.05 0.54
CA GLY A 47 -8.62 1.13 0.48
C GLY A 47 -8.92 2.15 1.58
N LEU A 48 -10.19 2.41 1.87
CA LEU A 48 -10.59 3.33 2.93
C LEU A 48 -10.16 2.81 4.32
N LEU A 49 -10.36 1.52 4.60
CA LEU A 49 -9.91 0.91 5.86
C LEU A 49 -8.39 0.98 6.01
N ALA A 50 -7.63 0.73 4.93
CA ALA A 50 -6.17 0.84 4.95
C ALA A 50 -5.70 2.29 5.19
N LEU A 51 -6.34 3.27 4.55
CA LEU A 51 -6.07 4.69 4.78
C LEU A 51 -6.34 5.09 6.24
N LEU A 52 -7.49 4.69 6.79
CA LEU A 52 -7.84 4.98 8.19
C LEU A 52 -6.86 4.32 9.16
N ALA A 53 -6.51 3.05 8.94
CA ALA A 53 -5.51 2.35 9.75
C ALA A 53 -4.16 3.07 9.71
N GLY A 54 -3.72 3.53 8.53
CA GLY A 54 -2.50 4.32 8.38
C GLY A 54 -2.54 5.64 9.15
N VAL A 55 -3.65 6.38 9.08
CA VAL A 55 -3.84 7.62 9.86
C VAL A 55 -3.77 7.35 11.35
N VAL A 56 -4.50 6.34 11.83
CA VAL A 56 -4.52 5.96 13.25
C VAL A 56 -3.11 5.57 13.72
N LEU A 57 -2.41 4.72 12.99
CA LEU A 57 -1.04 4.31 13.31
C LEU A 57 -0.09 5.53 13.38
N LEU A 58 -0.16 6.41 12.38
CA LEU A 58 0.65 7.62 12.35
C LEU A 58 0.32 8.59 13.48
N SER A 59 -0.94 8.66 13.91
CA SER A 59 -1.36 9.41 15.10
C SER A 59 -0.81 8.79 16.38
N PHE A 60 -0.81 7.47 16.52
CA PHE A 60 -0.22 6.79 17.69
C PHE A 60 1.30 6.96 17.78
N ILE A 61 2.01 6.92 16.65
CA ILE A 61 3.48 7.06 16.63
C ILE A 61 3.92 8.52 16.90
N ARG A 62 3.08 9.49 16.53
CA ARG A 62 3.35 10.93 16.70
C ARG A 62 2.69 11.55 17.94
N ALA A 63 1.89 10.80 18.68
CA ALA A 63 1.32 11.20 19.97
C ALA A 63 2.36 11.03 21.08
#